data_AF-F2WS05-F1
#
_entry.id   AF-F2WS05-F1
#
_cell.length_a   1.000
_cell.length_b   1.000
_cell.length_c   1.000
_cell.angle_alpha   90.00
_cell.angle_beta   90.00
_cell.angle_gamma   90.00
#
_symmetry.space_group_name_H-M   'P 1'
#
loop_
_entity.id
_entity.type
_entity.pdbx_description
1 polymer ?
#
loop_
_entity_poly.entity_id
_entity_poly.type
_entity_poly.pdbx_seq_one_letter_code
_entity_poly.pdbx_strand_id
1 'polypeptide(L)'
;SKEKDKDGKYSLMATVEKLELKGTSDKNNGSGTLEGEKTDKSKVKLTIAEDLSKTTFEIFKEDGKTLVSKKVTLKDKSSTEEKFNEKGEISEKTIVRANGTR
;
A
#
# COMPACT_ATOMS: atom_id res chain seq x y z
N SER A 1 -16.95 -3.39 0.17
CA SER A 1 -18.24 -4.03 -0.17
C SER A 1 -19.36 -3.13 0.34
N LYS A 2 -20.59 -3.32 -0.13
CA LYS A 2 -21.75 -2.58 0.40
C LYS A 2 -22.12 -3.05 1.82
N GLU A 3 -22.05 -4.36 2.05
CA GLU A 3 -22.43 -5.01 3.30
C GLU A 3 -21.23 -5.72 3.95
N LYS A 4 -21.38 -6.04 5.24
CA LYS A 4 -20.42 -6.81 6.02
C LYS A 4 -20.49 -8.29 5.63
N ASP A 5 -19.35 -8.97 5.72
CA ASP A 5 -19.25 -10.42 5.60
C ASP A 5 -19.71 -11.13 6.88
N LYS A 6 -19.62 -12.47 6.88
CA LYS A 6 -20.00 -13.32 8.02
C LYS A 6 -19.21 -13.02 9.31
N ASP A 7 -18.04 -12.40 9.18
CA ASP A 7 -17.17 -12.04 10.30
C ASP A 7 -17.37 -10.58 10.72
N GLY A 8 -18.38 -9.89 10.15
CA GLY A 8 -18.75 -8.52 10.49
C GLY A 8 -17.87 -7.45 9.84
N LYS A 9 -17.11 -7.79 8.80
CA LYS A 9 -16.13 -6.91 8.14
C LYS A 9 -16.51 -6.54 6.71
N TYR A 10 -16.03 -5.42 6.22
CA TYR A 10 -16.18 -4.99 4.83
C TYR A 10 -15.05 -5.55 3.97
N SER A 11 -15.38 -6.20 2.85
CA SER A 11 -14.38 -6.65 1.89
C SER A 11 -13.85 -5.48 1.06
N LEU A 12 -12.54 -5.40 0.87
CA LEU A 12 -11.85 -4.39 0.05
C LEU A 12 -11.19 -5.07 -1.14
N MET A 13 -11.23 -4.40 -2.30
CA MET A 13 -10.55 -4.84 -3.51
C MET A 13 -10.03 -3.62 -4.27
N ALA A 14 -8.80 -3.70 -4.76
CA ALA A 14 -8.20 -2.68 -5.59
C ALA A 14 -7.34 -3.32 -6.69
N THR A 15 -7.22 -2.66 -7.84
CA THR A 15 -6.25 -3.04 -8.86
C THR A 15 -5.21 -1.95 -8.97
N VAL A 16 -3.95 -2.27 -8.69
CA VAL A 16 -2.80 -1.36 -8.79
C VAL A 16 -1.82 -1.95 -9.79
N GLU A 17 -1.49 -1.23 -10.86
CA GLU A 17 -0.57 -1.71 -11.90
C GLU A 17 -0.91 -3.11 -12.46
N LYS A 18 -2.20 -3.39 -12.67
CA LYS A 18 -2.74 -4.69 -13.10
C LYS A 18 -2.60 -5.82 -12.07
N LEU A 19 -2.16 -5.53 -10.84
CA LEU A 19 -2.19 -6.46 -9.71
C LEU A 19 -3.47 -6.25 -8.89
N GLU A 20 -4.22 -7.33 -8.68
CA GLU A 20 -5.39 -7.33 -7.78
C GLU A 20 -4.94 -7.49 -6.32
N LEU A 21 -5.40 -6.59 -5.46
CA LEU A 21 -5.19 -6.61 -4.02
C LEU A 21 -6.53 -6.80 -3.33
N LYS A 22 -6.56 -7.62 -2.28
CA LYS A 22 -7.76 -7.92 -1.49
C LYS A 22 -7.50 -7.77 -0.01
N GLY A 23 -8.53 -7.41 0.73
CA GLY A 23 -8.45 -7.33 2.19
C GLY A 23 -9.82 -7.23 2.82
N THR A 24 -9.86 -7.14 4.15
CA THR A 24 -11.07 -6.84 4.91
C THR A 24 -10.81 -5.70 5.88
N SER A 25 -11.86 -4.97 6.24
CA SER A 25 -11.79 -3.82 7.14
C SER A 25 -12.99 -3.78 8.07
N ASP A 26 -12.76 -3.32 9.31
CA ASP A 26 -13.85 -3.07 10.25
C ASP A 26 -14.65 -1.80 9.87
N LYS A 27 -14.08 -0.94 9.01
CA LYS A 27 -14.68 0.32 8.54
C LYS A 27 -15.29 0.19 7.15
N ASN A 28 -16.35 0.96 6.93
CA ASN A 28 -17.12 0.99 5.69
C ASN A 28 -16.68 2.06 4.69
N ASN A 29 -15.60 2.78 4.96
CA ASN A 29 -15.18 3.96 4.20
C ASN A 29 -14.02 3.69 3.20
N GLY A 30 -13.63 2.43 3.04
CA GLY A 30 -12.51 2.03 2.17
C GLY A 30 -11.13 2.08 2.82
N SER A 31 -11.01 2.55 4.07
CA SER A 31 -9.77 2.42 4.84
C SER A 31 -9.51 0.96 5.23
N GLY A 32 -8.25 0.60 5.42
CA GLY A 32 -7.84 -0.74 5.77
C GLY A 32 -6.55 -1.18 5.07
N THR A 33 -6.29 -2.48 5.12
CA THR A 33 -5.13 -3.10 4.46
C THR A 33 -5.61 -4.04 3.37
N LEU A 34 -4.98 -3.97 2.21
CA LEU A 34 -5.16 -4.89 1.10
C LEU A 34 -3.81 -5.50 0.75
N GLU A 35 -3.80 -6.79 0.46
CA GLU A 35 -2.59 -7.55 0.13
C GLU A 35 -2.75 -8.29 -1.20
N GLY A 36 -1.62 -8.57 -1.84
CA GLY A 36 -1.55 -9.35 -3.06
C GLY A 36 -0.14 -9.88 -3.30
N GLU A 37 0.02 -10.66 -4.35
CA GLU A 37 1.28 -11.32 -4.71
C GLU A 37 1.54 -11.13 -6.20
N LYS A 38 2.75 -10.68 -6.54
CA LYS A 38 3.21 -10.56 -7.93
C LYS A 38 3.58 -11.92 -8.50
N THR A 39 3.74 -12.00 -9.82
CA THR A 39 4.17 -13.24 -10.51
C THR A 39 5.57 -13.70 -10.10
N ASP A 40 6.43 -12.79 -9.62
CA ASP A 40 7.75 -13.09 -9.06
C ASP A 40 7.70 -13.46 -7.56
N LYS A 41 6.49 -13.67 -7.03
CA LYS A 41 6.16 -13.97 -5.62
C LYS A 41 6.45 -12.85 -4.61
N SER A 42 6.84 -11.66 -5.08
CA SER A 42 6.94 -10.48 -4.22
C SER A 42 5.57 -10.21 -3.58
N LYS A 43 5.55 -9.94 -2.27
CA LYS A 43 4.33 -9.57 -1.55
C LYS A 43 4.08 -8.08 -1.69
N VAL A 44 2.82 -7.71 -1.89
CA VAL A 44 2.40 -6.32 -2.03
C VAL A 44 1.37 -5.99 -0.97
N LYS A 45 1.52 -4.83 -0.34
CA LYS A 45 0.62 -4.33 0.69
C LYS A 45 0.23 -2.89 0.39
N LEU A 46 -1.07 -2.63 0.36
CA LEU A 46 -1.63 -1.28 0.32
C LEU A 46 -2.36 -1.02 1.63
N THR A 47 -1.88 -0.03 2.38
CA THR A 47 -2.54 0.44 3.60
C THR A 47 -3.14 1.82 3.36
N ILE A 48 -4.44 1.96 3.64
CA ILE A 48 -5.21 3.20 3.52
C ILE A 48 -5.58 3.63 4.94
N ALA A 49 -5.15 4.83 5.32
CA ALA A 49 -5.41 5.39 6.65
C ALA A 49 -6.92 5.53 6.92
N GLU A 50 -7.31 5.44 8.19
CA GLU A 50 -8.72 5.45 8.60
C GLU A 50 -9.48 6.71 8.17
N ASP A 51 -8.81 7.85 8.17
CA ASP A 51 -9.33 9.16 7.76
C ASP A 51 -9.14 9.44 6.26
N LEU A 52 -8.63 8.44 5.52
CA LEU A 52 -8.33 8.49 4.09
C LEU A 52 -7.28 9.57 3.73
N SER A 53 -6.52 10.08 4.71
CA SER A 53 -5.55 11.16 4.49
C SER A 53 -4.23 10.68 3.89
N LYS A 54 -3.96 9.37 3.94
CA LYS A 54 -2.69 8.78 3.57
C LYS A 54 -2.88 7.38 3.02
N THR A 55 -2.11 7.06 1.98
CA THR A 55 -1.90 5.70 1.51
C THR A 55 -0.43 5.32 1.61
N THR A 56 -0.17 4.05 1.89
CA THR A 56 1.18 3.47 1.92
C THR A 56 1.15 2.22 1.07
N PHE A 57 1.93 2.20 -0.01
CA PHE A 57 2.08 1.07 -0.91
C PHE A 57 3.48 0.49 -0.74
N GLU A 58 3.55 -0.76 -0.30
CA GLU A 58 4.79 -1.46 0.03
C GLU A 58 4.93 -2.71 -0.83
N ILE A 59 6.13 -2.93 -1.34
CA ILE A 59 6.54 -4.17 -2.01
C ILE A 59 7.61 -4.81 -1.15
N PHE A 60 7.42 -6.07 -0.83
CA PHE A 60 8.34 -6.90 -0.07
C PHE A 60 8.89 -8.03 -0.95
N LYS A 61 10.03 -8.59 -0.56
CA LYS A 61 10.51 -9.86 -1.08
C LYS A 61 9.49 -10.99 -0.79
N GLU A 62 9.74 -12.18 -1.31
CA GLU A 62 8.91 -13.38 -1.07
C GLU A 62 8.73 -13.70 0.42
N ASP A 63 9.68 -13.30 1.28
CA ASP A 63 9.63 -13.45 2.74
C ASP A 63 8.53 -12.61 3.42
N GLY A 64 7.91 -11.65 2.71
CA GLY A 64 6.89 -10.74 3.22
C GLY A 64 7.36 -9.77 4.29
N LYS A 65 8.67 -9.63 4.50
CA LYS A 65 9.28 -8.83 5.57
C LYS A 65 10.30 -7.84 5.05
N THR A 66 11.16 -8.27 4.13
CA THR A 66 12.22 -7.41 3.57
C THR A 66 11.61 -6.48 2.54
N LEU A 67 11.64 -5.18 2.80
CA LEU A 67 11.16 -4.17 1.86
C LEU A 67 12.04 -4.13 0.60
N VAL A 68 11.38 -3.96 -0.54
CA VAL A 68 11.99 -3.64 -1.84
C VAL A 68 11.73 -2.19 -2.18
N SER A 69 10.49 -1.74 -1.97
CA SER A 69 10.11 -0.35 -2.18
C SER A 69 8.92 0.05 -1.31
N LYS A 70 8.84 1.33 -0.99
CA LYS A 70 7.74 1.94 -0.24
C LYS A 70 7.36 3.27 -0.87
N LYS A 71 6.07 3.46 -1.15
CA LYS A 71 5.51 4.73 -1.60
C LYS A 71 4.44 5.20 -0.64
N VAL A 72 4.65 6.36 -0.05
CA VAL A 72 3.68 7.05 0.79
C VAL A 72 3.10 8.21 0.01
N THR A 73 1.77 8.31 -0.07
CA THR A 73 1.09 9.46 -0.69
C THR A 73 0.12 10.07 0.30
N LEU A 74 0.19 11.39 0.46
CA LEU A 74 -0.68 12.17 1.36
C LEU A 74 -1.85 12.80 0.58
N LYS A 75 -2.85 13.27 1.32
CA LYS A 75 -4.05 13.92 0.78
C LYS A 75 -3.75 15.19 -0.03
N ASP A 76 -2.67 15.89 0.29
CA ASP A 76 -2.20 17.06 -0.46
C ASP A 76 -1.50 16.69 -1.78
N LYS A 77 -1.48 15.39 -2.13
CA LYS A 77 -0.84 14.79 -3.30
C LYS A 77 0.69 14.78 -3.27
N SER A 78 1.31 15.21 -2.17
CA SER A 78 2.73 14.97 -1.97
C SER A 78 2.99 13.47 -1.77
N SER A 79 4.21 13.05 -2.11
CA SER A 79 4.61 11.65 -1.95
C SER A 79 6.07 11.50 -1.60
N THR A 80 6.38 10.39 -0.93
CA THR A 80 7.74 9.93 -0.67
C THR A 80 7.85 8.51 -1.20
N GLU A 81 8.86 8.26 -2.02
CA GLU A 81 9.18 6.95 -2.57
C GLU A 81 10.58 6.55 -2.10
N GLU A 82 10.69 5.37 -1.50
CA GLU A 82 11.92 4.80 -0.95
C GLU A 82 12.18 3.45 -1.63
N LYS A 83 13.42 3.21 -2.06
CA LYS A 83 13.89 1.90 -2.52
C LYS A 83 14.89 1.34 -1.52
N PHE A 84 14.87 0.03 -1.33
CA PHE A 84 15.67 -0.65 -0.31
C PHE A 84 16.66 -1.61 -0.96
N ASN A 85 17.87 -1.68 -0.39
CA ASN A 85 18.88 -2.66 -0.79
C ASN A 85 18.56 -4.06 -0.24
N GLU A 86 19.41 -5.05 -0.54
CA GLU A 86 19.17 -6.43 -0.11
C GLU A 86 19.12 -6.63 1.41
N LYS A 87 19.76 -5.73 2.18
CA LYS A 87 19.78 -5.72 3.64
C LYS A 87 18.57 -5.00 4.26
N GLY A 88 17.69 -4.43 3.43
CA GLY A 88 16.53 -3.66 3.88
C GLY A 88 16.87 -2.22 4.27
N GLU A 89 18.02 -1.69 3.85
CA GLU A 89 18.42 -0.30 4.09
C GLU A 89 17.99 0.59 2.92
N ILE A 90 17.69 1.87 3.18
CA ILE A 90 17.30 2.82 2.12
C ILE A 90 18.49 3.07 1.19
N SER A 91 18.29 2.76 -0.09
CA SER A 91 19.26 3.00 -1.16
C SER A 91 18.93 4.25 -1.99
N GLU A 92 17.65 4.58 -2.10
CA GLU A 92 17.17 5.75 -2.84
C GLU A 92 15.94 6.32 -2.12
N LYS A 93 15.85 7.66 -2.08
CA LYS A 93 14.68 8.36 -1.56
C LYS A 93 14.35 9.52 -2.49
N THR A 94 13.12 9.53 -3.00
CA THR A 94 12.56 10.62 -3.79
C THR A 94 11.38 11.21 -3.04
N ILE A 95 11.36 12.53 -2.87
CA ILE A 95 10.23 13.26 -2.31
C ILE A 95 9.65 14.10 -3.42
N VAL A 96 8.32 14.14 -3.53
CA VAL A 96 7.61 15.03 -4.46
C VAL A 96 6.65 15.86 -3.64
N ARG A 97 6.85 17.17 -3.59
CA ARG A 97 5.95 18.10 -2.88
C ARG A 97 4.65 18.27 -3.66
N ALA A 98 3.62 18.81 -3.01
CA ALA A 98 2.32 19.09 -3.64
C ALA A 98 2.41 19.98 -4.90
N ASN A 99 3.42 20.86 -4.96
CA ASN A 99 3.71 21.70 -6.13
C ASN A 99 4.55 21.01 -7.23
N GLY A 100 4.82 19.71 -7.10
CA GLY A 100 5.57 18.92 -8.08
C GLY A 100 7.10 19.02 -7.99
N THR A 101 7.64 19.87 -7.12
CA THR A 101 9.09 19.93 -6.89
C THR A 101 9.60 18.66 -6.25
N ARG A 102 10.80 18.23 -6.67
CA ARG A 102 11.50 17.06 -6.14
C ARG A 102 12.66 17.54 -5.27
#